data_AF-A0A165G175-F1
#
_entry.id   AF-A0A165G175-F1
#
_cell.length_a   1.000
_cell.length_b   1.000
_cell.length_c   1.000
_cell.angle_alpha   90.00
_cell.angle_beta   90.00
_cell.angle_gamma   90.00
#
_symmetry.space_group_name_H-M   'P 1'
#
loop_
_entity.id
_entity.type
_entity.pdbx_description
1 polymer ?
#
loop_
_entity_poly.entity_id
_entity_poly.type
_entity_poly.pdbx_seq_one_letter_code
_entity_poly.pdbx_strand_id
1 'polypeptide(L)'
;MTGTAEHDPEPASGYLYDDLDDSRTLRSRYLAVKNLIHDEAEEIGTAESDKLNTILDHLDILHMRVNRPREQVADADALLGADDVAEKEKTGTEGAMRTTFDRLRKEKRVELEHLVLNRSSFSQTVENVFALSFLVEEGRAEIILRRTPHLLAQVASGKVSYQQFVFQYGYSDWQLMLGRSLCQTGFK
;
A
#
# COMPACT_ATOMS: atom_id res chain seq x y z
N MET A 1 -21.45 -71.42 -36.37
CA MET A 1 -22.60 -70.52 -36.20
C MET A 1 -22.15 -69.37 -35.32
N THR A 2 -22.15 -68.20 -35.93
CA THR A 2 -21.52 -66.94 -35.51
C THR A 2 -22.36 -66.24 -34.45
N GLY A 3 -21.79 -66.01 -33.26
CA GLY A 3 -22.33 -65.12 -32.23
C GLY A 3 -21.65 -63.76 -32.32
N THR A 4 -22.46 -62.73 -32.52
CA THR A 4 -22.12 -61.33 -32.75
C THR A 4 -21.44 -60.66 -31.57
N ALA A 5 -20.42 -59.85 -31.85
CA ALA A 5 -19.77 -58.94 -30.92
C ALA A 5 -20.77 -57.87 -30.44
N GLU A 6 -20.97 -57.77 -29.13
CA GLU A 6 -21.62 -56.63 -28.50
C GLU A 6 -20.71 -55.40 -28.63
N HIS A 7 -21.30 -54.34 -29.13
CA HIS A 7 -20.73 -53.01 -29.29
C HIS A 7 -20.94 -52.27 -27.97
N ASP A 8 -19.88 -52.08 -27.19
CA ASP A 8 -19.90 -51.15 -26.07
C ASP A 8 -20.01 -49.70 -26.61
N PRO A 9 -20.96 -48.89 -26.13
CA PRO A 9 -21.02 -47.47 -26.46
C PRO A 9 -19.96 -46.70 -25.65
N GLU A 10 -19.17 -45.92 -26.37
CA GLU A 10 -18.25 -44.91 -25.84
C GLU A 10 -19.01 -43.94 -24.90
N PRO A 11 -18.57 -43.71 -23.64
CA PRO A 11 -19.23 -42.73 -22.79
C PRO A 11 -18.91 -41.33 -23.29
N ALA A 12 -20.00 -40.63 -23.61
CA ALA A 12 -20.07 -39.26 -24.09
C ALA A 12 -19.13 -38.29 -23.35
N SER A 13 -18.49 -37.45 -24.16
CA SER A 13 -17.73 -36.25 -23.80
C SER A 13 -18.60 -35.18 -23.11
N GLY A 14 -19.08 -35.46 -21.90
CA GLY A 14 -19.98 -34.60 -21.13
C GLY A 14 -19.31 -33.78 -20.02
N TYR A 15 -17.97 -33.79 -19.92
CA TYR A 15 -17.26 -33.03 -18.89
C TYR A 15 -16.32 -32.03 -19.54
N LEU A 16 -16.76 -30.77 -19.64
CA LEU A 16 -15.97 -29.53 -19.65
C LEU A 16 -16.86 -28.43 -20.24
N TYR A 17 -16.72 -27.20 -19.74
CA TYR A 17 -17.49 -25.99 -20.05
C TYR A 17 -18.76 -25.73 -19.22
N ASP A 18 -18.57 -25.45 -17.93
CA ASP A 18 -19.49 -24.54 -17.21
C ASP A 18 -18.80 -23.74 -16.06
N ASP A 19 -17.58 -24.15 -15.64
CA ASP A 19 -16.83 -23.49 -14.55
C ASP A 19 -16.17 -22.13 -14.94
N LEU A 20 -16.00 -21.88 -16.26
CA LEU A 20 -15.33 -20.68 -16.75
C LEU A 20 -16.26 -19.45 -16.83
N ASP A 21 -17.56 -19.69 -17.04
CA ASP A 21 -18.54 -18.59 -17.19
C ASP A 21 -18.91 -17.99 -15.83
N ASP A 22 -18.90 -18.80 -14.77
CA ASP A 22 -19.11 -18.34 -13.40
C ASP A 22 -17.94 -17.45 -12.92
N SER A 23 -16.70 -17.85 -13.21
CA SER A 23 -15.50 -17.09 -12.80
C SER A 23 -15.35 -15.75 -13.55
N ARG A 24 -15.56 -15.75 -14.88
CA ARG A 24 -15.51 -14.51 -15.67
C ARG A 24 -16.62 -13.54 -15.30
N THR A 25 -17.82 -14.06 -15.05
CA THR A 25 -18.96 -13.28 -14.58
C THR A 25 -18.71 -12.72 -13.18
N LEU A 26 -18.14 -13.52 -12.29
CA LEU A 26 -17.77 -13.11 -10.93
C LEU A 26 -16.74 -11.97 -10.95
N ARG A 27 -15.66 -12.11 -11.75
CA ARG A 27 -14.66 -11.04 -11.95
C ARG A 27 -15.27 -9.76 -12.51
N SER A 28 -16.16 -9.86 -13.50
CA SER A 28 -16.85 -8.70 -14.07
C SER A 28 -17.74 -7.99 -13.04
N ARG A 29 -18.36 -8.73 -12.11
CA ARG A 29 -19.19 -8.15 -11.05
C ARG A 29 -18.36 -7.50 -9.95
N TYR A 30 -17.23 -8.09 -9.57
CA TYR A 30 -16.27 -7.45 -8.67
C TYR A 30 -15.71 -6.15 -9.26
N LEU A 31 -15.39 -6.15 -10.56
CA LEU A 31 -14.93 -4.94 -11.26
C LEU A 31 -16.01 -3.85 -11.28
N ALA A 32 -17.27 -4.21 -11.50
CA ALA A 32 -18.39 -3.26 -11.44
C ALA A 32 -18.54 -2.64 -10.04
N VAL A 33 -18.41 -3.43 -8.98
CA VAL A 33 -18.43 -2.93 -7.59
C VAL A 33 -17.23 -2.00 -7.32
N LYS A 34 -16.03 -2.35 -7.78
CA LYS A 34 -14.82 -1.50 -7.68
C LYS A 34 -15.05 -0.13 -8.32
N ASN A 35 -15.56 -0.12 -9.55
CA ASN A 35 -15.82 1.13 -10.28
C ASN A 35 -16.92 1.96 -9.61
N LEU A 36 -17.99 1.34 -9.12
CA LEU A 36 -19.06 2.04 -8.39
C LEU A 36 -18.53 2.72 -7.11
N ILE A 37 -17.69 2.02 -6.34
CA ILE A 37 -17.06 2.60 -5.15
C ILE A 37 -16.18 3.79 -5.51
N HIS A 38 -15.41 3.67 -6.60
CA HIS A 38 -14.53 4.72 -7.08
C HIS A 38 -15.31 5.95 -7.54
N ASP A 39 -16.40 5.76 -8.29
CA ASP A 39 -17.18 6.84 -8.89
C ASP A 39 -18.10 7.56 -7.88
N GLU A 40 -18.54 6.87 -6.82
CA GLU A 40 -19.46 7.42 -5.80
C GLU A 40 -18.79 7.63 -4.42
N ALA A 41 -17.45 7.65 -4.35
CA ALA A 41 -16.67 7.67 -3.11
C ALA A 41 -17.06 8.81 -2.14
N GLU A 42 -17.37 10.00 -2.66
CA GLU A 42 -17.75 11.16 -1.84
C GLU A 42 -19.15 10.99 -1.20
N GLU A 43 -20.09 10.34 -1.89
CA GLU A 43 -21.45 10.12 -1.40
C GLU A 43 -21.54 8.92 -0.45
N ILE A 44 -20.71 7.89 -0.67
CA ILE A 44 -20.57 6.72 0.21
C ILE A 44 -20.01 7.12 1.59
N GLY A 45 -19.17 8.14 1.66
CA GLY A 45 -18.60 8.65 2.91
C GLY A 45 -19.56 9.49 3.77
N THR A 46 -20.77 9.78 3.28
CA THR A 46 -21.76 10.59 4.01
C THR A 46 -22.52 9.75 5.03
N ALA A 47 -22.77 10.31 6.21
CA ALA A 47 -23.37 9.58 7.34
C ALA A 47 -24.84 9.16 7.13
N GLU A 48 -25.51 9.70 6.11
CA GLU A 48 -26.93 9.44 5.80
C GLU A 48 -27.11 8.43 4.65
N SER A 49 -26.02 7.93 4.06
CA SER A 49 -26.06 7.08 2.86
C SER A 49 -26.11 5.59 3.18
N ASP A 50 -27.20 4.92 2.81
CA ASP A 50 -27.33 3.44 2.87
C ASP A 50 -26.55 2.73 1.74
N LYS A 51 -25.89 3.48 0.86
CA LYS A 51 -25.14 2.93 -0.28
C LYS A 51 -24.00 2.03 0.16
N LEU A 52 -23.32 2.36 1.25
CA LEU A 52 -22.27 1.51 1.81
C LEU A 52 -22.81 0.14 2.21
N ASN A 53 -23.96 0.10 2.89
CA ASN A 53 -24.61 -1.16 3.28
C ASN A 53 -25.01 -1.97 2.04
N THR A 54 -25.55 -1.32 1.02
CA THR A 54 -25.91 -1.97 -0.26
C THR A 54 -24.68 -2.57 -0.96
N ILE A 55 -23.55 -1.87 -0.94
CA ILE A 55 -22.28 -2.34 -1.51
C ILE A 55 -21.74 -3.54 -0.73
N LEU A 56 -21.82 -3.51 0.61
CA LEU A 56 -21.40 -4.62 1.47
C LEU A 56 -22.27 -5.86 1.25
N ASP A 57 -23.59 -5.70 1.16
CA ASP A 57 -24.51 -6.81 0.86
C ASP A 57 -24.19 -7.46 -0.50
N HIS A 58 -23.90 -6.64 -1.52
CA HIS A 58 -23.49 -7.13 -2.83
C HIS A 58 -22.13 -7.85 -2.77
N LEU A 59 -21.19 -7.33 -1.99
CA LEU A 59 -19.87 -7.93 -1.81
C LEU A 59 -19.96 -9.29 -1.13
N ASP A 60 -20.83 -9.42 -0.12
CA ASP A 60 -21.07 -10.68 0.61
C ASP A 60 -21.70 -11.75 -0.28
N ILE A 61 -22.67 -11.38 -1.13
CA ILE A 61 -23.27 -12.28 -2.13
C ILE A 61 -22.20 -12.77 -3.13
N LEU A 62 -21.32 -11.88 -3.58
CA LEU A 62 -20.22 -12.25 -4.48
C LEU A 62 -19.19 -13.13 -3.76
N HIS A 63 -18.86 -12.82 -2.50
CA HIS A 63 -17.87 -13.55 -1.71
C HIS A 63 -18.32 -14.99 -1.42
N MET A 64 -19.60 -15.20 -1.14
CA MET A 64 -20.19 -16.52 -0.95
C MET A 64 -20.14 -17.39 -2.22
N ARG A 65 -20.02 -16.78 -3.40
CA ARG A 65 -19.87 -17.49 -4.70
C ARG A 65 -18.42 -17.83 -5.03
N VAL A 66 -17.43 -17.32 -4.28
CA VAL A 66 -16.01 -17.63 -4.53
C VAL A 66 -15.62 -18.91 -3.79
N ASN A 67 -15.66 -20.05 -4.47
CA ASN A 67 -15.40 -21.36 -3.85
C ASN A 67 -13.95 -21.87 -3.95
N ARG A 68 -13.01 -21.11 -4.53
CA ARG A 68 -11.59 -21.51 -4.67
C ARG A 68 -10.61 -20.41 -4.28
N PRO A 69 -10.09 -20.43 -3.02
CA PRO A 69 -9.15 -19.43 -2.51
C PRO A 69 -7.82 -19.30 -3.28
N ARG A 70 -7.43 -20.34 -4.04
CA ARG A 70 -6.15 -20.38 -4.75
C ARG A 70 -6.17 -19.70 -6.13
N GLU A 71 -7.34 -19.53 -6.75
CA GLU A 71 -7.48 -18.78 -8.02
C GLU A 71 -7.62 -17.28 -7.78
N GLN A 72 -8.01 -16.86 -6.57
CA GLN A 72 -8.10 -15.45 -6.17
C GLN A 72 -6.75 -14.72 -6.23
N VAL A 73 -5.63 -15.41 -5.98
CA VAL A 73 -4.28 -14.81 -6.00
C VAL A 73 -3.78 -14.62 -7.44
N ALA A 74 -3.98 -15.61 -8.30
CA ALA A 74 -3.53 -15.55 -9.70
C ALA A 74 -4.35 -14.55 -10.54
N ASP A 75 -5.65 -14.43 -10.26
CA ASP A 75 -6.51 -13.44 -10.92
C ASP A 75 -6.26 -12.01 -10.41
N ALA A 76 -5.96 -11.83 -9.12
CA ALA A 76 -5.59 -10.53 -8.57
C ALA A 76 -4.26 -10.04 -9.17
N ASP A 77 -3.26 -10.92 -9.31
CA ASP A 77 -1.99 -10.59 -9.97
C ASP A 77 -2.17 -10.23 -11.46
N ALA A 78 -3.07 -10.92 -12.17
CA ALA A 78 -3.38 -10.61 -13.57
C ALA A 78 -4.16 -9.29 -13.73
N LEU A 79 -4.98 -8.93 -12.74
CA LEU A 79 -5.73 -7.67 -12.72
C LEU A 79 -4.84 -6.47 -12.33
N LEU A 80 -3.88 -6.68 -11.43
CA LEU A 80 -2.86 -5.68 -11.06
C LEU A 80 -1.91 -5.37 -12.23
N GLY A 81 -1.56 -6.38 -13.05
CA GLY A 81 -0.71 -6.18 -14.23
C GLY A 81 -1.40 -5.55 -15.46
N ALA A 82 -2.73 -5.37 -15.42
CA ALA A 82 -3.49 -4.69 -16.48
C ALA A 82 -3.81 -3.22 -16.14
N ASP A 83 -3.62 -2.81 -14.88
CA ASP A 83 -3.88 -1.47 -14.34
C ASP A 83 -2.62 -0.56 -14.36
N ASP A 84 -1.61 -0.89 -15.18
CA ASP A 84 -0.38 -0.07 -15.40
C ASP A 84 -0.66 1.36 -15.97
N VAL A 85 -1.92 1.76 -16.13
CA VAL A 85 -2.33 3.12 -16.54
C VAL A 85 -3.18 3.84 -15.48
N ALA A 86 -3.30 3.29 -14.27
CA ALA A 86 -3.79 4.02 -13.10
C ALA A 86 -2.80 3.97 -11.92
N GLU A 87 -1.49 3.99 -12.22
CA GLU A 87 -0.45 4.39 -11.25
C GLU A 87 -0.49 5.89 -10.95
N LYS A 88 -1.62 6.38 -10.45
CA LYS A 88 -1.74 7.71 -9.85
C LYS A 88 -2.72 7.67 -8.69
N GLU A 89 -2.40 6.89 -7.64
CA GLU A 89 -2.77 7.20 -6.24
C GLU A 89 -2.22 6.24 -5.18
N LYS A 90 -1.11 5.53 -5.42
CA LYS A 90 -0.36 4.88 -4.32
C LYS A 90 0.62 5.85 -3.65
N THR A 91 0.22 7.10 -3.44
CA THR A 91 1.13 8.23 -3.24
C THR A 91 1.07 8.81 -1.83
N GLY A 92 1.20 7.97 -0.80
CA GLY A 92 1.56 8.43 0.54
C GLY A 92 3.02 8.09 0.83
N THR A 93 3.25 6.85 1.26
CA THR A 93 4.55 6.38 1.74
C THR A 93 5.62 6.26 0.64
N GLU A 94 5.28 5.78 -0.55
CA GLU A 94 6.25 5.62 -1.64
C GLU A 94 6.78 6.96 -2.16
N GLY A 95 5.88 7.94 -2.31
CA GLY A 95 6.24 9.33 -2.61
C GLY A 95 7.10 9.95 -1.50
N ALA A 96 6.76 9.70 -0.22
CA ALA A 96 7.55 10.17 0.92
C ALA A 96 8.93 9.51 0.99
N MET A 97 9.06 8.23 0.63
CA MET A 97 10.36 7.53 0.54
C MET A 97 11.27 8.14 -0.51
N ARG A 98 10.74 8.39 -1.72
CA ARG A 98 11.49 9.07 -2.79
C ARG A 98 11.93 10.46 -2.36
N THR A 99 11.00 11.25 -1.81
CA THR A 99 11.28 12.62 -1.37
C THR A 99 12.32 12.68 -0.25
N THR A 100 12.17 11.83 0.78
CA THR A 100 13.10 11.74 1.90
C THR A 100 14.49 11.34 1.44
N PHE A 101 14.57 10.35 0.54
CA PHE A 101 15.86 9.90 0.00
C PHE A 101 16.53 10.96 -0.87
N ASP A 102 15.79 11.67 -1.72
CA ASP A 102 16.33 12.76 -2.54
C ASP A 102 16.91 13.90 -1.68
N ARG A 103 16.28 14.18 -0.53
CA ARG A 103 16.82 15.14 0.44
C ARG A 103 18.13 14.67 1.06
N LEU A 104 18.21 13.40 1.48
CA LEU A 104 19.46 12.80 1.99
C LEU A 104 20.58 12.77 0.94
N ARG A 105 20.26 12.61 -0.35
CA ARG A 105 21.28 12.68 -1.41
C ARG A 105 21.82 14.09 -1.61
N LYS A 106 20.97 15.12 -1.47
CA LYS A 106 21.37 16.52 -1.56
C LYS A 106 22.20 16.93 -0.34
N GLU A 107 21.72 16.57 0.84
CA GLU A 107 22.34 16.90 2.11
C GLU A 107 22.93 15.63 2.72
N LYS A 108 24.24 15.42 2.50
CA LYS A 108 24.94 14.17 2.88
C LYS A 108 24.72 13.73 4.33
N ARG A 109 24.41 14.67 5.24
CA ARG A 109 24.04 14.46 6.63
C ARG A 109 23.02 15.52 7.04
N VAL A 110 21.88 15.09 7.56
CA VAL A 110 20.77 15.96 7.97
C VAL A 110 20.40 15.63 9.40
N GLU A 111 20.03 16.62 10.20
CA GLU A 111 19.40 16.35 11.49
C GLU A 111 18.02 15.74 11.27
N LEU A 112 17.66 14.75 12.09
CA LEU A 112 16.42 14.00 11.91
C LEU A 112 15.20 14.93 11.89
N GLU A 113 15.14 15.91 12.79
CA GLU A 113 14.07 16.91 12.84
C GLU A 113 13.93 17.68 11.53
N HIS A 114 15.05 18.13 10.95
CA HIS A 114 15.05 18.85 9.69
C HIS A 114 14.59 17.96 8.54
N LEU A 115 14.93 16.68 8.57
CA LEU A 115 14.53 15.72 7.54
C LEU A 115 13.04 15.36 7.63
N VAL A 116 12.50 15.07 8.81
CA VAL A 116 11.14 14.53 8.93
C VAL A 116 10.07 15.59 9.14
N LEU A 117 10.41 16.74 9.75
CA LEU A 117 9.43 17.77 10.10
C LEU A 117 8.81 18.43 8.87
N ASN A 118 7.49 18.31 8.76
CA ASN A 118 6.67 19.17 7.93
C ASN A 118 5.93 20.18 8.82
N ARG A 119 6.15 21.48 8.59
CA ARG A 119 5.60 22.55 9.44
C ARG A 119 4.10 22.82 9.25
N SER A 120 3.50 22.36 8.16
CA SER A 120 2.09 22.55 7.87
C SER A 120 1.24 21.31 8.10
N SER A 121 1.85 20.14 8.26
CA SER A 121 1.15 18.87 8.47
C SER A 121 1.88 17.92 9.42
N PHE A 122 1.23 17.60 10.55
CA PHE A 122 1.70 16.58 11.47
C PHE A 122 1.67 15.19 10.84
N SER A 123 0.58 14.83 10.14
CA SER A 123 0.45 13.54 9.47
C SER A 123 1.57 13.33 8.44
N GLN A 124 1.93 14.36 7.68
CA GLN A 124 3.06 14.28 6.76
C GLN A 124 4.41 14.12 7.48
N THR A 125 4.56 14.69 8.68
CA THR A 125 5.74 14.46 9.51
C THR A 125 5.84 13.00 9.92
N VAL A 126 4.72 12.39 10.31
CA VAL A 126 4.63 10.96 10.64
C VAL A 126 4.94 10.09 9.41
N GLU A 127 4.41 10.44 8.24
CA GLU A 127 4.74 9.76 6.97
C GLU A 127 6.24 9.83 6.64
N ASN A 128 6.89 10.97 6.86
CA ASN A 128 8.33 11.10 6.64
C ASN A 128 9.15 10.21 7.60
N VAL A 129 8.67 10.03 8.83
CA VAL A 129 9.29 9.10 9.79
C VAL A 129 9.16 7.66 9.29
N PHE A 130 7.98 7.24 8.83
CA PHE A 130 7.79 5.91 8.24
C PHE A 130 8.61 5.72 6.96
N ALA A 131 8.66 6.72 6.09
CA ALA A 131 9.50 6.70 4.90
C ALA A 131 10.98 6.48 5.26
N LEU A 132 11.48 7.17 6.29
CA LEU A 132 12.84 6.97 6.76
C LEU A 132 13.06 5.57 7.34
N SER A 133 12.10 4.99 8.07
CA SER A 133 12.26 3.64 8.61
C SER A 133 12.42 2.59 7.51
N PHE A 134 11.65 2.70 6.42
CA PHE A 134 11.81 1.80 5.27
C PHE A 134 13.16 1.98 4.59
N LEU A 135 13.63 3.22 4.43
CA LEU A 135 14.97 3.47 3.88
C LEU A 135 16.09 2.87 4.75
N VAL A 136 15.92 2.85 6.07
CA VAL A 136 16.88 2.23 7.00
C VAL A 136 16.83 0.71 6.91
N GLU A 137 15.63 0.13 6.86
CA GLU A 137 15.42 -1.32 6.67
C GLU A 137 16.07 -1.82 5.38
N GLU A 138 15.91 -1.06 4.28
CA GLU A 138 16.53 -1.36 2.97
C GLU A 138 18.04 -1.08 2.93
N GLY A 139 18.65 -0.56 4.01
CA GLY A 139 20.07 -0.20 4.05
C GLY A 139 20.46 0.98 3.15
N ARG A 140 19.48 1.79 2.74
CA ARG A 140 19.67 3.00 1.92
C ARG A 140 19.91 4.25 2.75
N ALA A 141 19.43 4.26 3.99
CA ALA A 141 19.69 5.31 4.97
C ALA A 141 20.20 4.71 6.28
N GLU A 142 20.84 5.55 7.10
CA GLU A 142 21.29 5.22 8.44
C GLU A 142 20.94 6.35 9.39
N ILE A 143 20.44 6.01 10.58
CA ILE A 143 20.23 6.94 11.68
C ILE A 143 21.38 6.79 12.66
N ILE A 144 22.08 7.89 12.93
CA ILE A 144 23.24 7.94 13.82
C ILE A 144 22.90 8.79 15.02
N LEU A 145 23.07 8.21 16.22
CA LEU A 145 23.02 8.98 17.46
C LEU A 145 24.31 9.77 17.64
N ARG A 146 24.24 11.11 17.53
CA ARG A 146 25.40 11.96 17.83
C ARG A 146 25.50 12.30 19.31
N ARG A 147 24.42 12.84 19.86
CA ARG A 147 24.31 13.23 21.27
C ARG A 147 22.82 13.42 21.54
N THR A 148 22.26 12.82 22.57
CA THR A 148 20.85 13.04 22.94
C THR A 148 20.58 14.55 23.10
N PRO A 149 19.59 15.16 22.40
CA PRO A 149 18.56 14.58 21.53
C PRO A 149 18.85 14.60 20.01
N HIS A 150 20.03 15.06 19.58
CA HIS A 150 20.43 15.22 18.18
C HIS A 150 20.71 13.87 17.48
N LEU A 151 19.70 13.41 16.73
CA LEU A 151 19.78 12.31 15.78
C LEU A 151 20.17 12.86 14.40
N LEU A 152 21.07 12.17 13.70
CA LEU A 152 21.40 12.45 12.31
C LEU A 152 20.89 11.34 11.40
N ALA A 153 20.43 11.70 10.21
CA ALA A 153 20.14 10.78 9.13
C ALA A 153 21.12 11.03 7.97
N GLN A 154 21.60 9.97 7.35
CA GLN A 154 22.51 10.04 6.19
C GLN A 154 22.26 8.88 5.21
N VAL A 155 22.77 9.00 3.98
CA VAL A 155 22.77 7.91 3.01
C VAL A 155 23.69 6.78 3.49
N ALA A 156 23.20 5.55 3.44
CA ALA A 156 23.96 4.35 3.78
C ALA A 156 24.52 3.66 2.54
N SER A 157 25.57 2.86 2.72
CA SER A 157 26.25 2.15 1.62
C SER A 157 25.65 0.75 1.32
N GLY A 158 24.43 0.47 1.77
CA GLY A 158 23.82 -0.87 1.71
C GLY A 158 24.16 -1.79 2.89
N LYS A 159 24.95 -1.33 3.87
CA LYS A 159 25.20 -2.07 5.12
C LYS A 159 24.20 -1.62 6.19
N VAL A 160 23.34 -2.54 6.64
CA VAL A 160 22.37 -2.28 7.70
C VAL A 160 23.04 -2.48 9.07
N SER A 161 23.02 -1.43 9.90
CA SER A 161 23.43 -1.49 11.31
C SER A 161 22.19 -1.59 12.18
N TYR A 162 22.08 -2.65 12.98
CA TYR A 162 20.94 -2.87 13.86
C TYR A 162 21.14 -2.15 15.19
N GLN A 163 20.68 -0.90 15.24
CA GLN A 163 20.60 -0.12 16.47
C GLN A 163 19.15 0.17 16.81
N GLN A 164 18.76 -0.11 18.06
CA GLN A 164 17.41 0.15 18.55
C GLN A 164 17.42 1.38 19.45
N PHE A 165 16.45 2.27 19.22
CA PHE A 165 16.15 3.38 20.11
C PHE A 165 14.64 3.60 20.16
N VAL A 166 14.16 4.23 21.23
CA VAL A 166 12.77 4.67 21.35
C VAL A 166 12.76 6.18 21.16
N PHE A 167 11.98 6.63 20.19
CA PHE A 167 11.74 8.04 19.92
C PHE A 167 10.26 8.30 20.13
N GLN A 168 9.93 9.06 21.17
CA GLN A 168 8.57 9.54 21.42
C GLN A 168 8.41 10.90 20.77
N TYR A 169 7.41 11.03 19.90
CA TYR A 169 7.13 12.27 19.20
C TYR A 169 5.64 12.40 18.93
N GLY A 170 5.00 13.31 19.65
CA GLY A 170 3.58 13.57 19.57
C GLY A 170 3.25 14.89 18.89
N TYR A 171 1.95 15.17 18.78
CA TYR A 171 1.43 16.43 18.25
C TYR A 171 1.91 17.65 19.06
N SER A 172 1.97 17.53 20.39
CA SER A 172 2.49 18.59 21.26
C SER A 172 3.96 18.90 20.98
N ASP A 173 4.79 17.88 20.73
CA ASP A 173 6.19 18.06 20.36
C ASP A 173 6.31 18.75 18.99
N TRP A 174 5.49 18.33 18.03
CA TRP A 174 5.40 18.96 16.71
C TRP A 174 5.04 20.45 16.83
N GLN A 175 4.03 20.81 17.61
CA GLN A 175 3.65 22.20 17.87
C GLN A 175 4.79 23.01 18.51
N LEU A 176 5.50 22.44 19.49
CA LEU A 176 6.66 23.10 20.10
C LEU A 176 7.77 23.36 19.07
N MET A 177 7.96 22.48 18.11
CA MET A 177 8.97 22.66 17.04
C MET A 177 8.56 23.69 15.99
N LEU A 178 7.26 23.96 15.81
CA LEU A 178 6.80 25.07 14.95
C LEU A 178 7.24 26.44 15.51
N GLY A 179 7.16 26.60 16.83
CA GLY A 179 7.54 27.84 17.54
C GLY A 179 9.05 28.07 17.66
N ARG A 180 9.87 27.04 17.40
CA ARG A 180 11.32 27.20 17.24
C ARG A 180 11.57 27.79 15.86
N SER A 181 11.66 29.12 15.81
CA SER A 181 12.33 29.79 14.70
C SER A 181 13.73 29.19 14.57
N LEU A 182 14.13 28.88 13.35
CA LEU A 182 15.52 28.61 13.02
C LEU A 182 16.32 29.86 13.38
N CYS A 183 16.77 29.97 14.63
CA CYS A 183 17.91 30.80 14.95
C CYS A 183 19.08 30.17 14.23
N GLN A 184 19.29 30.62 12.99
CA GLN A 184 20.55 30.46 12.30
C GLN A 184 21.64 30.88 13.27
N THR A 185 22.57 29.95 13.48
CA THR A 185 23.85 30.18 14.10
C THR A 185 24.47 31.48 13.58
N GLY A 186 24.45 32.52 14.41
CA GLY A 186 25.36 33.63 14.29
C GLY A 186 26.76 33.12 14.59
N PHE A 187 27.55 32.88 13.55
CA PHE A 187 29.00 32.87 13.67
C PHE A 187 29.43 34.30 14.00
N LYS A 188 29.95 34.50 15.22
CA LYS A 188 30.96 35.52 15.49
C LYS A 188 32.33 34.92 15.23
#